data_AF-A0A1X2EJH1-F1
#
_entry.id   AF-A0A1X2EJH1-F1
#
_cell.length_a   1.000
_cell.length_b   1.000
_cell.length_c   1.000
_cell.angle_alpha   90.00
_cell.angle_beta   90.00
_cell.angle_gamma   90.00
#
_symmetry.space_group_name_H-M   'P 1'
#
loop_
_entity.id
_entity.type
_entity.pdbx_description
1 polymer ?
#
loop_
_entity_poly.entity_id
_entity_poly.type
_entity_poly.pdbx_seq_one_letter_code
_entity_poly.pdbx_strand_id
1 'polypeptide(L)' 'MAEEKIHKEERLLSRADVAAELRRLADELEAGGTITYGTGGSLTVPEQLEREFEIEREDKGGKIEYEVEIELKWYEPKQ' A
#
# COMPACT_ATOMS: atom_id res chain seq x y z
N MET A 1 -7.01 -4.75 22.09
CA MET A 1 -6.39 -4.22 20.86
C MET A 1 -7.44 -4.37 19.77
N ALA A 2 -7.84 -3.30 19.11
CA ALA A 2 -8.79 -3.34 18.00
C ALA A 2 -8.06 -2.88 16.74
N GLU A 3 -8.15 -3.67 15.68
CA GLU A 3 -7.72 -3.27 14.34
C GLU A 3 -8.87 -2.50 13.69
N GLU A 4 -8.57 -1.35 13.10
CA GLU A 4 -9.51 -0.57 12.32
C GLU A 4 -8.96 -0.38 10.91
N LYS A 5 -9.74 -0.83 9.91
CA LYS A 5 -9.41 -0.63 8.49
C LYS A 5 -10.05 0.66 7.99
N ILE A 6 -9.26 1.73 7.88
CA ILE A 6 -9.74 3.06 7.49
C ILE A 6 -10.00 3.18 5.97
N HIS A 7 -9.39 2.33 5.15
CA HIS A 7 -9.59 2.30 3.70
C HIS A 7 -9.26 0.92 3.11
N LYS A 8 -9.97 0.52 2.05
CA LYS A 8 -9.67 -0.66 1.23
C LYS A 8 -10.16 -0.40 -0.20
N GLU A 9 -9.34 -0.76 -1.17
CA GLU A 9 -9.71 -0.76 -2.59
C GLU A 9 -9.15 -2.02 -3.26
N GLU A 10 -9.95 -2.66 -4.12
CA GLU A 10 -9.54 -3.79 -4.95
C GLU A 10 -10.12 -3.59 -6.35
N ARG A 11 -9.26 -3.62 -7.37
CA ARG A 11 -9.65 -3.45 -8.77
C ARG A 11 -8.77 -4.29 -9.68
N LEU A 12 -9.31 -4.69 -10.83
CA LEU A 12 -8.53 -5.31 -11.90
C LEU A 12 -7.90 -4.20 -12.74
N LEU A 13 -6.57 -4.15 -12.76
CA LEU A 13 -5.80 -3.09 -13.44
C LEU A 13 -4.84 -3.68 -14.46
N SER A 14 -4.49 -2.89 -15.48
CA SER A 14 -3.39 -3.25 -16.37
C SER A 14 -2.04 -3.04 -15.67
N ARG A 15 -0.97 -3.68 -16.18
CA ARG A 15 0.40 -3.44 -15.68
C ARG A 15 0.81 -1.96 -15.77
N ALA A 16 0.30 -1.24 -16.77
CA ALA A 16 0.60 0.17 -16.95
C ALA A 16 -0.08 1.03 -15.88
N ASP A 17 -1.34 0.71 -15.53
CA ASP A 17 -2.08 1.41 -14.49
C ASP A 17 -1.45 1.18 -13.12
N VAL A 18 -1.08 -0.06 -12.77
CA VAL A 18 -0.36 -0.38 -11.53
C VAL A 18 0.97 0.38 -11.45
N ALA A 19 1.73 0.43 -12.55
CA ALA A 19 2.97 1.19 -12.58
C ALA A 19 2.75 2.70 -12.44
N ALA A 20 1.62 3.24 -12.91
CA ALA A 20 1.27 4.64 -12.71
C ALA A 20 0.90 4.91 -11.25
N GLU A 21 0.15 4.02 -10.60
CA GLU A 21 -0.21 4.13 -9.18
C GLU A 21 1.02 4.06 -8.27
N LEU A 22 1.96 3.15 -8.53
CA LEU A 22 3.21 3.05 -7.77
C LEU A 22 4.10 4.28 -7.93
N ARG A 23 4.15 4.87 -9.14
CA ARG A 23 4.87 6.14 -9.35
C ARG A 23 4.21 7.29 -8.61
N ARG A 24 2.89 7.40 -8.66
CA ARG A 24 2.15 8.41 -7.89
C ARG A 24 2.46 8.30 -6.39
N LEU A 25 2.46 7.08 -5.86
CA LEU A 25 2.79 6.84 -4.45
C LEU A 25 4.23 7.25 -4.13
N ALA A 26 5.19 6.93 -5.00
CA ALA A 26 6.57 7.36 -4.85
C ALA A 26 6.70 8.90 -4.85
N ASP A 27 6.04 9.57 -5.81
CA ASP A 27 6.03 11.03 -5.90
C ASP A 27 5.43 11.66 -4.62
N GLU A 28 4.36 11.08 -4.07
CA GLU A 28 3.72 11.51 -2.81
C GLU A 28 4.64 11.36 -1.59
N LEU A 29 5.41 10.28 -1.53
CA LEU A 29 6.40 10.05 -0.48
C LEU A 29 7.56 11.06 -0.58
N GLU A 30 8.06 11.32 -1.79
CA GLU A 30 9.15 12.26 -2.04
C GLU A 30 8.76 13.73 -1.81
N ALA A 31 7.53 14.12 -2.16
CA ALA A 31 7.06 15.51 -2.10
C ALA A 31 6.75 16.03 -0.69
N GLY A 32 6.90 15.20 0.34
CA GLY A 32 6.62 15.56 1.73
C GLY A 32 5.99 14.46 2.57
N GLY A 33 6.01 13.20 2.09
CA GLY A 33 5.52 12.06 2.84
C GLY A 33 4.02 12.08 3.07
N THR A 34 3.20 12.54 2.12
CA THR A 34 1.73 12.54 2.32
C THR A 34 1.04 11.65 1.29
N ILE A 35 0.50 10.52 1.75
CA ILE A 35 -0.25 9.59 0.91
C ILE A 35 -1.72 9.98 0.89
N THR A 36 -2.36 9.98 -0.28
CA THR A 36 -3.80 10.25 -0.42
C THR A 36 -4.60 9.00 -0.81
N TYR A 37 -5.82 8.87 -0.26
CA TYR A 37 -6.71 7.72 -0.48
C TYR A 37 -8.20 8.11 -0.50
N GLY A 38 -9.03 7.31 -1.18
CA GLY A 38 -10.50 7.50 -1.23
C GLY A 38 -10.96 8.89 -1.68
N THR A 39 -12.07 9.37 -1.13
CA THR A 39 -12.64 10.70 -1.44
C THR A 39 -12.07 11.79 -0.53
N GLY A 40 -10.74 11.93 -0.53
CA GLY A 40 -10.04 13.00 0.19
C GLY A 40 -9.42 12.61 1.54
N GLY A 41 -9.22 11.32 1.79
CA GLY A 41 -8.38 10.86 2.91
C GLY A 41 -6.90 11.14 2.63
N SER A 42 -6.15 11.43 3.67
CA SER A 42 -4.70 11.62 3.59
C SER A 42 -4.01 11.16 4.86
N LEU A 43 -2.77 10.69 4.75
CA LEU A 43 -1.97 10.24 5.88
C LEU A 43 -0.53 10.75 5.73
N THR A 44 0.03 11.29 6.82
CA THR A 44 1.44 11.71 6.88
C THR A 44 2.32 10.51 7.23
N VAL A 45 3.37 10.33 6.44
CA VAL A 45 4.38 9.29 6.56
C VAL A 45 5.64 9.94 7.12
N PRO A 46 6.23 9.41 8.21
CA PRO A 46 7.47 9.94 8.77
C PRO A 46 8.67 9.70 7.84
N GLU A 47 9.74 10.46 8.04
CA GLU A 47 10.99 10.34 7.28
C GLU A 47 11.63 8.93 7.39
N GLN A 48 11.42 8.25 8.52
CA GLN A 48 11.86 6.88 8.75
C GLN A 48 10.67 5.98 9.08
N LEU A 49 10.58 4.85 8.39
CA LEU A 49 9.55 3.85 8.56
C LEU A 49 10.11 2.45 8.28
N GLU A 50 9.39 1.43 8.72
CA GLU A 50 9.66 0.04 8.38
C GLU A 50 8.96 -0.33 7.06
N ARG A 51 9.64 -1.10 6.23
CA ARG A 51 9.09 -1.60 4.96
C ARG A 51 9.29 -3.10 4.85
N GLU A 52 8.19 -3.80 4.60
CA GLU A 52 8.15 -5.22 4.30
C GLU A 52 7.82 -5.42 2.81
N PHE A 53 8.41 -6.44 2.20
CA PHE A 53 8.16 -6.80 0.80
C PHE A 53 8.17 -8.29 0.64
N GLU A 54 7.03 -8.80 0.21
CA GLU A 54 6.77 -10.22 0.13
C GLU A 54 6.28 -10.58 -1.27
N ILE A 55 6.68 -11.76 -1.73
CA ILE A 55 6.21 -12.36 -2.98
C ILE A 55 5.77 -13.77 -2.65
N GLU A 56 4.48 -14.02 -2.79
CA GLU A 56 3.88 -15.32 -2.53
C GLU A 56 3.50 -16.04 -3.82
N ARG A 57 3.50 -17.37 -3.73
CA ARG A 57 2.99 -18.26 -4.77
C ARG A 57 2.11 -19.31 -4.13
N GLU A 58 0.84 -19.33 -4.51
CA GLU A 58 -0.12 -20.29 -3.98
C GLU A 58 -0.69 -21.18 -5.09
N ASP A 59 -0.74 -22.49 -4.84
CA ASP A 59 -1.47 -23.43 -5.70
C ASP A 59 -2.94 -23.50 -5.24
N LYS A 60 -3.85 -22.97 -6.05
CA LYS A 60 -5.29 -22.93 -5.76
C LYS A 60 -6.05 -24.12 -6.34
N GLY A 61 -5.36 -25.19 -6.74
CA GLY A 61 -5.98 -26.38 -7.35
C GLY A 61 -6.58 -26.06 -8.71
N GLY A 62 -5.74 -26.06 -9.76
CA GLY A 62 -6.14 -25.78 -11.15
C GLY A 62 -5.67 -24.43 -11.69
N LYS A 63 -5.09 -23.59 -10.83
CA LYS A 63 -4.30 -22.40 -11.21
C LYS A 63 -3.28 -22.10 -10.13
N ILE A 64 -2.22 -21.39 -10.53
CA ILE A 64 -1.24 -20.80 -9.61
C ILE A 64 -1.58 -19.32 -9.47
N GLU A 65 -1.63 -18.85 -8.24
CA GLU A 65 -1.73 -17.43 -7.89
C GLU A 65 -0.35 -16.91 -7.50
N TYR A 66 -0.05 -15.68 -7.92
CA TYR A 66 1.12 -14.94 -7.49
C TYR A 66 0.64 -13.64 -6.85
N GLU A 67 1.16 -13.34 -5.68
CA GLU A 67 0.84 -12.13 -4.93
C GLU A 67 2.15 -11.39 -4.63
N VAL A 68 2.11 -10.07 -4.70
CA VAL A 68 3.24 -9.19 -4.41
C VAL A 68 2.74 -8.12 -3.47
N GLU A 69 3.28 -8.11 -2.26
CA GLU A 69 2.86 -7.19 -1.21
C GLU A 69 4.00 -6.22 -0.87
N ILE A 70 3.64 -4.95 -0.67
CA ILE A 70 4.54 -3.91 -0.16
C ILE A 70 3.82 -3.27 1.02
N GLU A 71 4.34 -3.48 2.22
CA GLU A 71 3.78 -2.88 3.42
C GLU A 71 4.69 -1.79 3.96
N LEU A 72 4.08 -0.68 4.35
CA LEU A 72 4.73 0.47 4.97
C LEU A 72 4.16 0.64 6.37
N LYS A 73 5.01 0.57 7.40
CA LYS A 73 4.60 0.55 8.81
C LYS A 73 5.37 1.60 9.61
N TRP A 74 4.65 2.36 10.41
CA TRP A 74 5.22 3.29 11.40
C TRP A 74 4.29 3.41 12.60
N TYR A 75 4.82 4.01 13.67
CA TYR A 75 4.10 4.19 14.92
C TYR A 75 3.94 5.67 15.22
N GLU A 76 2.72 6.06 15.58
CA GLU A 76 2.42 7.38 16.13
C GLU A 76 2.02 7.24 17.60
N PRO A 77 2.32 8.25 18.44
CA PRO A 77 1.77 8.31 19.79
C PRO A 77 0.25 8.30 19.73
N LYS A 78 -0.40 7.55 20.64
CA LYS A 78 -1.84 7.67 20.83
C LYS A 78 -2.16 9.10 21.28
N GLN A 79 -3.10 9.74 20.59
CA GLN A 79 -3.69 11.02 21.02
C GLN A 79 -4.68 10.81 22.17
#